data_AF-A0A959I9H5-F1
#
_entry.id   AF-A0A959I9H5-F1
#
_cell.length_a   1.000
_cell.length_b   1.000
_cell.length_c   1.000
_cell.angle_alpha   90.00
_cell.angle_beta   90.00
_cell.angle_gamma   90.00
#
_symmetry.space_group_name_H-M   'P 1'
#
loop_
_entity.id
_entity.type
_entity.pdbx_description
1 polymer ?
#
loop_
_entity_poly.entity_id
_entity_poly.type
_entity_poly.pdbx_seq_one_letter_code
_entity_poly.pdbx_strand_id
1 'polypeptide(L)'
;TFEEVAGVDLDWFWQPWFAEFGYPDLAIEEVSGSEVHIARHGNKPVPIELTAVYPNGDTVSVFWKMDVWAKTKKVIVPLVYSSSEPPALVYLNSYYPDLHREDNFFLAKPDPRPLDEYAGVYRIGRDGLLKVHAREGFLYLESLQGWNEYWLFPLEGDRFGTAEGAMEVQFKRDANGQIVGYEGTRFNDSISATKEP
;
A
#
# COMPACT_ATOMS: atom_id res chain seq x y z
N THR A 1 -36.69 3.14 -13.64
CA THR A 1 -35.22 3.03 -13.79
C THR A 1 -34.63 2.44 -12.51
N PHE A 2 -33.32 2.16 -12.43
CA PHE A 2 -32.69 1.68 -11.18
C PHE A 2 -32.94 2.64 -10.00
N GLU A 3 -33.03 3.94 -10.26
CA GLU A 3 -33.29 4.99 -9.26
C GLU A 3 -34.71 4.94 -8.71
N GLU A 4 -35.73 4.67 -9.54
CA GLU A 4 -37.12 4.48 -9.09
C GLU A 4 -37.26 3.26 -8.16
N VAL A 5 -36.39 2.26 -8.30
CA VAL A 5 -36.35 1.08 -7.42
C VAL A 5 -35.55 1.35 -6.15
N ALA A 6 -34.48 2.14 -6.22
CA ALA A 6 -33.65 2.50 -5.07
C ALA A 6 -34.23 3.63 -4.20
N GLY A 7 -35.13 4.45 -4.77
CA GLY A 7 -35.72 5.61 -4.08
C GLY A 7 -34.72 6.74 -3.81
N VAL A 8 -33.54 6.70 -4.43
CA VAL A 8 -32.45 7.66 -4.25
C VAL A 8 -31.79 7.98 -5.60
N ASP A 9 -31.34 9.21 -5.76
CA ASP A 9 -30.51 9.66 -6.88
C ASP A 9 -29.13 8.97 -6.80
N LEU A 10 -28.76 8.25 -7.87
CA LEU A 10 -27.51 7.51 -7.96
C LEU A 10 -26.61 8.03 -9.09
N ASP A 11 -26.93 9.16 -9.71
CA ASP A 11 -26.13 9.73 -10.80
C ASP A 11 -24.70 10.01 -10.34
N TRP A 12 -24.53 10.44 -9.08
CA TRP A 12 -23.21 10.65 -8.46
C TRP A 12 -22.30 9.41 -8.51
N PHE A 13 -22.88 8.21 -8.58
CA PHE A 13 -22.16 6.95 -8.65
C PHE A 13 -22.05 6.46 -10.10
N TRP A 14 -23.16 6.38 -10.83
CA TRP A 14 -23.17 5.75 -12.16
C TRP A 14 -22.54 6.62 -13.25
N GLN A 15 -22.74 7.95 -13.22
CA GLN A 15 -22.19 8.85 -14.23
C GLN A 15 -20.66 8.78 -14.30
N PRO A 16 -19.91 8.85 -13.17
CA PRO A 16 -18.47 8.73 -13.22
C PRO A 16 -17.97 7.41 -13.81
N TRP A 17 -18.69 6.30 -13.62
CA TRP A 17 -18.25 5.00 -14.11
C TRP A 17 -18.55 4.79 -15.59
N PHE A 18 -19.72 5.22 -16.08
CA PHE A 18 -20.24 4.84 -17.40
C PHE A 18 -20.33 5.98 -18.41
N ALA A 19 -20.37 7.24 -17.96
CA ALA A 19 -20.52 8.41 -18.83
C ALA A 19 -19.26 9.30 -18.85
N GLU A 20 -18.37 9.15 -17.87
CA GLU A 20 -17.18 10.01 -17.73
C GLU A 20 -15.86 9.23 -17.83
N PHE A 21 -14.86 9.91 -18.38
CA PHE A 21 -13.46 9.48 -18.31
C PHE A 21 -12.87 9.76 -16.94
N GLY A 22 -11.94 8.91 -16.50
CA GLY A 22 -11.13 9.12 -15.31
C GLY A 22 -10.80 7.82 -14.60
N TYR A 23 -10.38 7.93 -13.34
CA TYR A 23 -9.82 6.83 -12.57
C TYR A 23 -10.26 6.94 -11.10
N PRO A 24 -10.27 5.84 -10.34
CA PRO A 24 -10.25 5.92 -8.89
C PRO A 24 -8.87 6.42 -8.44
N ASP A 25 -8.87 7.28 -7.43
CA ASP A 25 -7.67 7.92 -6.88
C ASP A 25 -8.07 8.48 -5.52
N LEU A 26 -7.78 7.72 -4.46
CA LEU A 26 -7.92 8.13 -3.07
C LEU A 26 -6.54 8.47 -2.52
N ALA A 27 -6.48 9.26 -1.45
CA ALA A 27 -5.23 9.60 -0.78
C ALA A 27 -5.43 9.73 0.72
N ILE A 28 -4.47 9.27 1.52
CA ILE A 28 -4.33 9.69 2.91
C ILE A 28 -3.64 11.06 2.91
N GLU A 29 -4.41 12.10 3.24
CA GLU A 29 -3.86 13.46 3.34
C GLU A 29 -3.16 13.68 4.68
N GLU A 30 -3.68 13.09 5.76
CA GLU A 30 -3.18 13.29 7.11
C GLU A 30 -3.59 12.14 8.05
N VAL A 31 -2.72 11.81 9.01
CA VAL A 31 -3.07 10.98 10.16
C VAL A 31 -2.81 11.77 11.43
N SER A 32 -3.88 12.10 12.15
CA SER A 32 -3.84 12.91 13.37
C SER A 32 -4.40 12.11 14.55
N GLY A 33 -3.51 11.53 15.35
CA GLY A 33 -3.88 10.67 16.48
C GLY A 33 -4.63 9.42 16.00
N SER A 34 -5.94 9.38 16.27
CA SER A 34 -6.84 8.30 15.86
C SER A 34 -7.73 8.68 14.67
N GLU A 35 -7.47 9.79 13.99
CA GLU A 35 -8.25 10.24 12.83
C GLU A 35 -7.40 10.13 11.57
N VAL A 36 -7.95 9.52 10.53
CA VAL A 36 -7.33 9.44 9.20
C VAL A 36 -8.14 10.29 8.23
N HIS A 37 -7.49 11.32 7.68
CA HIS A 37 -8.09 12.23 6.73
C HIS A 37 -7.85 11.68 5.32
N ILE A 38 -8.95 11.39 4.62
CA ILE A 38 -8.90 10.78 3.29
C ILE A 38 -9.56 11.70 2.29
N ALA A 39 -8.87 11.94 1.18
CA ALA A 39 -9.41 12.63 0.02
C ALA A 39 -9.66 11.66 -1.13
N ARG A 40 -10.64 12.01 -1.96
CA ARG A 40 -10.90 11.40 -3.26
C ARG A 40 -10.54 12.41 -4.35
N HIS A 41 -9.35 12.26 -4.91
CA HIS A 41 -8.88 13.09 -6.03
C HIS A 41 -9.50 12.63 -7.36
N GLY A 42 -9.70 11.32 -7.53
CA GLY A 42 -10.29 10.71 -8.72
C GLY A 42 -11.80 10.88 -8.81
N ASN A 43 -12.35 10.84 -10.03
CA ASN A 43 -13.79 10.98 -10.22
C ASN A 43 -14.55 9.66 -10.05
N LYS A 44 -13.91 8.49 -10.17
CA LYS A 44 -14.57 7.19 -10.01
C LYS A 44 -14.59 6.77 -8.53
N PRO A 45 -15.75 6.80 -7.85
CA PRO A 45 -15.82 6.51 -6.43
C PRO A 45 -15.60 5.01 -6.16
N VAL A 46 -14.72 4.72 -5.21
CA VAL A 46 -14.47 3.38 -4.65
C VAL A 46 -14.74 3.39 -3.14
N PRO A 47 -14.97 2.23 -2.50
CA PRO A 47 -15.05 2.13 -1.05
C PRO A 47 -13.77 2.62 -0.36
N ILE A 48 -13.85 2.81 0.96
CA ILE A 48 -12.67 2.98 1.81
C ILE A 48 -12.49 1.67 2.56
N GLU A 49 -11.42 0.95 2.25
CA GLU A 49 -10.89 -0.17 3.02
C GLU A 49 -9.55 0.27 3.61
N LEU A 50 -9.56 0.62 4.88
CA LEU A 50 -8.42 1.17 5.59
C LEU A 50 -7.92 0.19 6.64
N THR A 51 -6.62 0.01 6.72
CA THR A 51 -5.98 -0.73 7.82
C THR A 51 -4.90 0.13 8.47
N ALA A 52 -4.93 0.18 9.79
CA ALA A 52 -3.92 0.81 10.62
C ALA A 52 -3.20 -0.26 11.45
N VAL A 53 -1.86 -0.23 11.44
CA VAL A 53 -0.98 -1.11 12.20
C VAL A 53 -0.30 -0.30 13.29
N TYR A 54 -0.39 -0.76 14.54
CA TYR A 54 0.17 -0.10 15.71
C TYR A 54 1.57 -0.63 16.05
N PRO A 55 2.40 0.13 16.80
CA PRO A 55 3.76 -0.29 17.17
C PRO A 55 3.85 -1.64 17.89
N ASN A 56 2.80 -2.04 18.60
CA ASN A 56 2.69 -3.33 19.28
C ASN A 56 2.30 -4.50 18.35
N GLY A 57 2.07 -4.23 17.05
CA GLY A 57 1.63 -5.20 16.05
C GLY A 57 0.11 -5.35 15.94
N ASP A 58 -0.68 -4.69 16.79
CA ASP A 58 -2.13 -4.73 16.69
C ASP A 58 -2.61 -4.02 15.41
N THR A 59 -3.70 -4.52 14.84
CA THR A 59 -4.27 -3.99 13.60
C THR A 59 -5.73 -3.57 13.80
N VAL A 60 -6.10 -2.49 13.14
CA VAL A 60 -7.46 -1.96 13.10
C VAL A 60 -7.86 -1.80 11.65
N SER A 61 -8.95 -2.45 11.25
CA SER A 61 -9.50 -2.31 9.90
C SER A 61 -10.84 -1.61 9.93
N VAL A 62 -11.04 -0.67 9.00
CA VAL A 62 -12.28 0.09 8.82
C VAL A 62 -12.73 -0.05 7.38
N PHE A 63 -14.01 -0.37 7.18
CA PHE A 63 -14.63 -0.43 5.86
C PHE A 63 -15.82 0.51 5.77
N TRP A 64 -15.73 1.52 4.91
CA TRP A 64 -16.85 2.40 4.55
C TRP A 64 -17.22 2.19 3.09
N LYS A 65 -18.53 2.13 2.84
CA LYS A 65 -19.07 2.06 1.48
C LYS A 65 -18.78 3.36 0.74
N MET A 66 -18.87 3.31 -0.58
CA MET A 66 -18.62 4.45 -1.47
C MET A 66 -19.68 5.57 -1.37
N ASP A 67 -20.80 5.35 -0.66
CA ASP A 67 -21.86 6.35 -0.44
C ASP A 67 -21.38 7.56 0.37
N VAL A 68 -20.28 7.43 1.12
CA VAL A 68 -19.60 8.55 1.76
C VAL A 68 -19.19 9.65 0.77
N TRP A 69 -18.98 9.29 -0.50
CA TRP A 69 -18.58 10.22 -1.56
C TRP A 69 -19.74 10.94 -2.25
N ALA A 70 -20.99 10.62 -1.92
CA ALA A 70 -22.16 11.18 -2.59
C ALA A 70 -22.25 12.71 -2.46
N LYS A 71 -21.69 13.28 -1.38
CA LYS A 71 -21.81 14.71 -1.06
C LYS A 71 -20.48 15.39 -0.75
N THR A 72 -19.39 14.64 -0.69
CA THR A 72 -18.07 15.15 -0.33
C THR A 72 -16.98 14.41 -1.10
N LYS A 73 -15.81 15.05 -1.21
CA LYS A 73 -14.57 14.42 -1.68
C LYS A 73 -13.56 14.22 -0.56
N LYS A 74 -13.90 14.59 0.68
CA LYS A 74 -13.04 14.46 1.86
C LYS A 74 -13.83 13.92 3.03
N VAL A 75 -13.22 12.99 3.76
CA VAL A 75 -13.79 12.39 4.96
C VAL A 75 -12.73 12.23 6.03
N ILE A 76 -13.17 12.14 7.28
CA ILE A 76 -12.33 11.81 8.43
C ILE A 76 -12.80 10.46 8.94
N VAL A 77 -11.93 9.46 8.89
CA VAL A 77 -12.20 8.09 9.33
C VAL A 77 -11.63 7.91 10.73
N PRO A 78 -12.46 7.67 11.76
CA PRO A 78 -11.99 7.42 13.11
C PRO A 78 -11.49 5.98 13.27
N LEU A 79 -10.31 5.83 13.86
CA LEU A 79 -9.74 4.56 14.32
C LEU A 79 -10.24 4.27 15.73
N VAL A 80 -11.13 3.29 15.88
CA VAL A 80 -11.66 2.89 17.18
C VAL A 80 -10.71 1.89 17.82
N TYR A 81 -9.66 2.40 18.47
CA TYR A 81 -8.67 1.58 19.18
C TYR A 81 -8.04 2.36 20.34
N SER A 82 -7.87 1.68 21.47
CA SER A 82 -7.31 2.27 22.68
C SER A 82 -5.79 2.08 22.69
N SER A 83 -5.07 3.08 22.19
CA SER A 83 -3.61 3.12 22.20
C SER A 83 -3.10 4.43 22.80
N SER A 84 -1.98 4.37 23.52
CA SER A 84 -1.22 5.57 23.91
C SER A 84 -0.36 6.12 22.76
N GLU A 85 -0.13 5.34 21.71
CA GLU A 85 0.68 5.69 20.55
C GLU A 85 -0.17 5.73 19.26
N PRO A 86 0.12 6.64 18.31
CA PRO A 86 -0.54 6.64 17.01
C PRO A 86 -0.18 5.38 16.20
N PRO A 87 -0.94 5.06 15.14
CA PRO A 87 -0.57 3.97 14.24
C PRO A 87 0.82 4.21 13.62
N ALA A 88 1.61 3.15 13.53
CA ALA A 88 2.93 3.19 12.90
C ALA A 88 2.81 3.22 11.37
N LEU A 89 1.81 2.50 10.84
CA LEU A 89 1.50 2.40 9.41
C LEU A 89 -0.01 2.50 9.23
N VAL A 90 -0.43 3.25 8.23
CA VAL A 90 -1.81 3.23 7.71
C VAL A 90 -1.76 3.00 6.22
N TYR A 91 -2.62 2.15 5.70
CA TYR A 91 -2.76 1.92 4.27
C TYR A 91 -4.22 1.80 3.85
N LEU A 92 -4.50 2.17 2.61
CA LEU A 92 -5.84 2.18 2.06
C LEU A 92 -5.92 1.38 0.74
N ASN A 93 -7.03 0.68 0.55
CA ASN A 93 -7.46 0.07 -0.71
C ASN A 93 -6.39 -0.72 -1.49
N SER A 94 -5.59 -1.55 -0.82
CA SER A 94 -4.48 -2.28 -1.47
C SER A 94 -4.89 -3.05 -2.75
N TYR A 95 -6.14 -3.53 -2.81
CA TYR A 95 -6.67 -4.31 -3.94
C TYR A 95 -7.58 -3.54 -4.91
N TYR A 96 -7.89 -2.26 -4.64
CA TYR A 96 -8.63 -1.46 -5.62
C TYR A 96 -7.68 -0.82 -6.63
N PRO A 97 -8.13 -0.59 -7.87
CA PRO A 97 -7.40 0.27 -8.79
C PRO A 97 -7.30 1.67 -8.19
N ASP A 98 -6.11 2.26 -8.26
CA ASP A 98 -5.83 3.62 -7.82
C ASP A 98 -4.74 4.21 -8.73
N LEU A 99 -4.89 5.48 -9.12
CA LEU A 99 -3.96 6.14 -10.03
C LEU A 99 -2.62 6.46 -9.36
N HIS A 100 -2.64 6.89 -8.09
CA HIS A 100 -1.45 7.29 -7.35
C HIS A 100 -1.33 6.46 -6.08
N ARG A 101 -0.93 5.18 -6.24
CA ARG A 101 -0.80 4.28 -5.09
C ARG A 101 0.15 4.77 -4.01
N GLU A 102 1.00 5.74 -4.31
CA GLU A 102 1.92 6.34 -3.37
C GLU A 102 1.31 7.10 -2.21
N ASP A 103 0.18 7.77 -2.43
CA ASP A 103 -0.50 8.51 -1.37
C ASP A 103 -1.54 7.65 -0.63
N ASN A 104 -1.60 6.34 -0.96
CA ASN A 104 -2.41 5.35 -0.25
C ASN A 104 -1.78 4.84 1.05
N PHE A 105 -0.61 5.37 1.42
CA PHE A 105 0.16 4.92 2.57
C PHE A 105 0.61 6.08 3.44
N PHE A 106 0.59 5.87 4.76
CA PHE A 106 1.19 6.75 5.73
C PHE A 106 2.10 5.95 6.65
N LEU A 107 3.36 6.38 6.77
CA LEU A 107 4.34 5.82 7.68
C LEU A 107 4.72 6.89 8.72
N ALA A 108 4.39 6.65 10.00
CA ALA A 108 4.57 7.66 11.05
C ALA A 108 6.05 8.00 11.31
N LYS A 109 6.93 7.02 11.11
CA LYS A 109 8.39 7.18 11.23
C LYS A 109 9.05 6.42 10.09
N PRO A 110 9.80 7.10 9.20
CA PRO A 110 10.63 6.43 8.21
C PRO A 110 11.58 5.43 8.89
N ASP A 111 11.90 4.35 8.19
CA ASP A 111 12.89 3.42 8.71
C ASP A 111 14.25 4.11 8.88
N PRO A 112 14.90 4.01 10.05
CA PRO A 112 16.21 4.61 10.26
C PRO A 112 17.36 3.86 9.55
N ARG A 113 17.13 2.65 9.01
CA ARG A 113 18.13 1.86 8.29
C ARG A 113 18.49 2.49 6.94
N PRO A 114 19.74 2.33 6.47
CA PRO A 114 20.17 2.82 5.16
C PRO A 114 19.61 1.93 4.03
N LEU A 115 18.37 2.19 3.60
CA LEU A 115 17.67 1.35 2.62
C LEU A 115 18.40 1.19 1.27
N ASP A 116 19.29 2.12 0.92
CA ASP A 116 20.11 2.02 -0.29
C ASP A 116 21.03 0.79 -0.32
N GLU A 117 21.36 0.17 0.83
CA GLU A 117 22.17 -1.04 0.87
C GLU A 117 21.48 -2.25 0.20
N TYR A 118 20.15 -2.25 0.20
CA TYR A 118 19.32 -3.27 -0.44
C TYR A 118 19.08 -2.96 -1.93
N ALA A 119 19.40 -1.75 -2.40
CA ALA A 119 19.17 -1.38 -3.79
C ALA A 119 20.10 -2.16 -4.74
N GLY A 120 19.58 -2.50 -5.92
CA GLY A 120 20.33 -3.24 -6.94
C GLY A 120 19.42 -4.00 -7.90
N VAL A 121 20.04 -4.73 -8.83
CA VAL A 121 19.34 -5.67 -9.70
C VAL A 121 19.45 -7.05 -9.09
N TYR A 122 18.34 -7.79 -9.09
CA TYR A 122 18.21 -9.11 -8.51
C TYR A 122 17.72 -10.07 -9.59
N ARG A 123 18.40 -11.20 -9.73
CA ARG A 123 18.01 -12.28 -10.63
C ARG A 123 17.08 -13.25 -9.92
N ILE A 124 15.91 -13.46 -10.52
CA ILE A 124 14.88 -14.40 -10.07
C ILE A 124 14.67 -15.50 -11.12
N GLY A 125 14.78 -16.75 -10.70
CA GLY A 125 14.74 -17.89 -11.63
C GLY A 125 15.87 -17.83 -12.67
N ARG A 126 15.61 -18.34 -13.89
CA ARG A 126 16.64 -18.42 -14.94
C ARG A 126 16.92 -17.06 -15.60
N ASP A 127 15.87 -16.35 -15.96
CA ASP A 127 15.95 -15.16 -16.84
C ASP A 127 15.24 -13.92 -16.26
N GLY A 128 14.62 -14.04 -15.08
CA GLY A 128 13.88 -12.95 -14.46
C GLY A 128 14.82 -11.92 -13.83
N LEU A 129 14.54 -10.64 -14.02
CA LEU A 129 15.24 -9.55 -13.36
C LEU A 129 14.27 -8.63 -12.64
N LEU A 130 14.64 -8.29 -11.41
CA LEU A 130 13.93 -7.37 -10.53
C LEU A 130 14.88 -6.25 -10.15
N LYS A 131 14.36 -5.02 -10.06
CA LYS A 131 15.11 -3.89 -9.53
C LYS A 131 14.58 -3.59 -8.15
N VAL A 132 15.47 -3.62 -7.16
CA VAL A 132 15.20 -3.10 -5.82
C VAL A 132 15.77 -1.69 -5.74
N HIS A 133 14.98 -0.74 -5.26
CA HIS A 133 15.44 0.63 -5.05
C HIS A 133 14.72 1.27 -3.86
N ALA A 134 15.36 2.25 -3.21
CA ALA A 134 14.78 2.97 -2.10
C ALA A 134 14.22 4.32 -2.55
N ARG A 135 13.05 4.70 -2.01
CA ARG A 135 12.44 6.03 -2.17
C ARG A 135 11.56 6.31 -0.96
N GLU A 136 11.62 7.51 -0.42
CA GLU A 136 10.71 7.99 0.65
C GLU A 136 10.61 7.07 1.88
N GLY A 137 11.69 6.35 2.23
CA GLY A 137 11.71 5.44 3.38
C GLY A 137 11.12 4.05 3.12
N PHE A 138 10.87 3.69 1.87
CA PHE A 138 10.41 2.37 1.44
C PHE A 138 11.40 1.70 0.49
N LEU A 139 11.32 0.38 0.41
CA LEU A 139 11.91 -0.39 -0.68
C LEU A 139 10.86 -0.70 -1.74
N TYR A 140 11.25 -0.55 -2.99
CA TYR A 140 10.44 -0.85 -4.16
C TYR A 140 11.05 -2.01 -4.89
N LEU A 141 10.23 -3.01 -5.21
CA LEU A 141 10.63 -4.15 -6.02
C LEU A 141 9.86 -4.13 -7.33
N GLU A 142 10.55 -3.78 -8.41
CA GLU A 142 9.98 -3.58 -9.73
C GLU A 142 10.46 -4.69 -10.68
N SER A 143 9.55 -5.29 -11.45
CA SER A 143 9.96 -6.18 -12.53
C SER A 143 10.48 -5.40 -13.73
N LEU A 144 11.71 -5.68 -14.18
CA LEU A 144 12.26 -5.07 -15.40
C LEU A 144 11.61 -5.59 -16.69
N GLN A 145 10.68 -6.52 -16.58
CA GLN A 145 10.06 -7.26 -17.68
C GLN A 145 8.53 -7.17 -17.65
N GLY A 146 7.94 -6.40 -16.71
CA GLY A 146 6.51 -6.33 -16.51
C GLY A 146 6.08 -5.09 -15.71
N TRP A 147 4.80 -5.02 -15.39
CA TRP A 147 4.16 -3.84 -14.77
C TRP A 147 3.97 -3.96 -13.27
N ASN A 148 4.61 -4.95 -12.62
CA ASN A 148 4.40 -5.20 -11.20
C ASN A 148 5.49 -4.51 -10.39
N GLU A 149 5.05 -3.62 -9.51
CA GLU A 149 5.83 -2.97 -8.47
C GLU A 149 5.27 -3.39 -7.11
N TYR A 150 6.14 -3.83 -6.21
CA TYR A 150 5.79 -4.14 -4.82
C TYR A 150 6.45 -3.15 -3.88
N TRP A 151 5.63 -2.62 -2.98
CA TRP A 151 6.04 -1.67 -1.96
C TRP A 151 6.34 -2.46 -0.69
N LEU A 152 7.61 -2.49 -0.31
CA LEU A 152 8.10 -3.31 0.77
C LEU A 152 8.39 -2.45 1.98
N PHE A 153 7.55 -2.62 3.00
CA PHE A 153 7.67 -1.99 4.30
C PHE A 153 8.75 -2.67 5.12
N PRO A 154 9.52 -1.90 5.88
CA PRO A 154 10.41 -2.43 6.89
C PRO A 154 9.68 -3.32 7.91
N LEU A 155 10.17 -4.54 8.10
CA LEU A 155 9.86 -5.36 9.28
C LEU A 155 11.11 -5.38 10.18
N GLU A 156 11.34 -6.45 10.92
CA GLU A 156 12.50 -6.61 11.79
C GLU A 156 13.77 -7.05 11.02
N GLY A 157 14.93 -6.52 11.40
CA GLY A 157 16.24 -7.00 10.92
C GLY A 157 16.48 -6.71 9.44
N ASP A 158 16.54 -7.74 8.62
CA ASP A 158 16.67 -7.65 7.14
C ASP A 158 15.36 -8.10 6.44
N ARG A 159 14.24 -8.11 7.17
CA ARG A 159 12.91 -8.48 6.66
C ARG A 159 12.14 -7.26 6.19
N PHE A 160 11.43 -7.44 5.08
CA PHE A 160 10.52 -6.48 4.51
C PHE A 160 9.28 -7.17 3.95
N GLY A 161 8.16 -6.48 3.84
CA GLY A 161 6.95 -7.05 3.26
C GLY A 161 5.92 -6.01 2.83
N THR A 162 4.98 -6.41 1.99
CA THR A 162 3.84 -5.56 1.62
C THR A 162 2.90 -5.38 2.81
N ALA A 163 2.27 -4.22 2.95
CA ALA A 163 1.41 -3.91 4.10
C ALA A 163 0.24 -4.89 4.30
N GLU A 164 -0.29 -5.42 3.20
CA GLU A 164 -1.38 -6.41 3.15
C GLU A 164 -0.90 -7.87 3.31
N GLY A 165 0.40 -8.10 3.48
CA GLY A 165 0.99 -9.42 3.68
C GLY A 165 1.03 -10.31 2.42
N ALA A 166 0.78 -9.76 1.23
CA ALA A 166 0.87 -10.50 -0.03
C ALA A 166 2.30 -10.99 -0.33
N MET A 167 3.32 -10.26 0.13
CA MET A 167 4.72 -10.60 -0.08
C MET A 167 5.55 -10.29 1.16
N GLU A 168 6.47 -11.18 1.49
CA GLU A 168 7.51 -10.97 2.50
C GLU A 168 8.86 -11.44 1.93
N VAL A 169 9.91 -10.70 2.21
CA VAL A 169 11.29 -11.03 1.85
C VAL A 169 12.23 -10.87 3.04
N GLN A 170 13.14 -11.82 3.19
CA GLN A 170 14.28 -11.80 4.09
C GLN A 170 15.53 -11.63 3.23
N PHE A 171 16.17 -10.45 3.29
CA PHE A 171 17.44 -10.26 2.61
C PHE A 171 18.55 -11.05 3.30
N LYS A 172 19.51 -11.50 2.49
CA LYS A 172 20.66 -12.28 2.92
C LYS A 172 21.93 -11.46 2.77
N ARG A 173 22.80 -11.56 3.78
CA ARG A 173 24.13 -10.96 3.78
C ARG A 173 25.22 -12.01 3.64
N ASP A 174 26.32 -11.63 3.01
CA ASP A 174 27.56 -12.43 3.01
C ASP A 174 28.36 -12.24 4.31
N ALA A 175 29.54 -12.88 4.41
CA ALA A 175 30.43 -12.77 5.56
C ALA A 175 30.98 -11.34 5.79
N ASN A 176 30.91 -10.46 4.79
CA ASN A 176 31.33 -9.07 4.87
C ASN A 176 30.15 -8.13 5.19
N GLY A 177 28.94 -8.66 5.37
CA GLY A 177 27.73 -7.90 5.64
C GLY A 177 27.04 -7.31 4.40
N GLN A 178 27.49 -7.65 3.20
CA GLN A 178 26.91 -7.15 1.95
C GLN A 178 25.66 -7.93 1.56
N ILE A 179 24.62 -7.24 1.09
CA ILE A 179 23.40 -7.89 0.59
C ILE A 179 23.72 -8.67 -0.68
N VAL A 180 23.44 -9.98 -0.68
CA VAL A 180 23.71 -10.90 -1.81
C VAL A 180 22.45 -11.49 -2.43
N GLY A 181 21.28 -11.23 -1.86
CA GLY A 181 20.02 -11.79 -2.33
C GLY A 181 18.92 -11.70 -1.29
N TYR A 182 17.81 -12.37 -1.55
CA TYR A 182 16.73 -12.56 -0.59
C TYR A 182 16.02 -13.89 -0.82
N GLU A 183 15.29 -14.33 0.19
CA GLU A 183 14.28 -15.39 0.09
C GLU A 183 12.97 -14.93 0.73
N GLY A 184 11.85 -15.57 0.40
CA GLY A 184 10.58 -15.18 0.98
C GLY A 184 9.38 -15.83 0.31
N THR A 185 8.24 -15.17 0.41
CA THR A 185 6.96 -15.63 -0.13
C THR A 185 6.25 -14.53 -0.90
N ARG A 186 5.47 -14.91 -1.91
CA ARG A 186 4.56 -14.03 -2.64
C ARG A 186 3.28 -14.79 -2.98
N PHE A 187 2.13 -14.33 -2.51
CA PHE A 187 0.82 -14.99 -2.67
C PHE A 187 0.85 -16.51 -2.37
N ASN A 188 1.64 -16.90 -1.36
CA ASN A 188 1.94 -18.28 -0.92
C ASN A 188 3.00 -19.04 -1.71
N ASP A 189 3.53 -18.51 -2.80
CA ASP A 189 4.64 -19.13 -3.52
C ASP A 189 5.97 -18.72 -2.90
N SER A 190 6.87 -19.68 -2.69
CA SER A 190 8.24 -19.37 -2.29
C SER A 190 8.98 -18.66 -3.42
N ILE A 191 9.66 -17.57 -3.08
CA ILE A 191 10.48 -16.79 -4.00
C ILE A 191 11.90 -16.65 -3.44
N SER A 192 12.87 -16.57 -4.34
CA SER A 192 14.24 -16.22 -3.99
C SER A 192 14.90 -15.51 -5.16
N ALA A 193 15.84 -14.63 -4.85
CA ALA A 193 16.62 -13.94 -5.85
C ALA A 193 18.05 -13.71 -5.37
N THR A 194 18.98 -13.67 -6.31
CA THR A 194 20.39 -13.35 -6.06
C THR A 194 20.67 -11.94 -6.56
N LYS A 195 21.37 -11.13 -5.77
CA LYS A 195 21.79 -9.79 -6.18
C LYS A 195 22.85 -9.92 -7.27
N GLU A 196 22.65 -9.21 -8.37
CA GLU A 196 23.65 -9.10 -9.42
C GLU A 196 24.84 -8.25 -8.93
N PRO A 197 26.06 -8.49 -9.45
CA PRO A 197 27.26 -7.75 -9.07
C PRO A 197 27.19 -6.23 -9.32
#